data_AF-A0A1S8ADD0-F1
#
_entry.id   AF-A0A1S8ADD0-F1
#
_cell.length_a   1.000
_cell.length_b   1.000
_cell.length_c   1.000
_cell.angle_alpha   90.00
_cell.angle_beta   90.00
_cell.angle_gamma   90.00
#
_symmetry.space_group_name_H-M   'P 1'
#
loop_
_entity.id
_entity.type
_entity.pdbx_description
1 polymer ?
#
loop_
_entity_poly.entity_id
_entity_poly.type
_entity_poly.pdbx_seq_one_letter_code
_entity_poly.pdbx_strand_id
1 'polypeptide(L)'
;FSDARVLPWRANRWYYEEAILVVADRSRKEVAADDGFYLVVGDGGELKVERGSMLKERGVEESLGTVALVVRPPKEETDDQIADEDWD
;
A
#
# COMPACT_ATOMS: atom_id res chain seq x y z
N PHE A 1 -6.54 1.01 4.04
CA PHE A 1 -6.57 2.48 4.05
C PHE A 1 -7.81 2.94 3.32
N SER A 2 -8.46 4.01 3.80
CA SER A 2 -9.69 4.53 3.20
C SER A 2 -9.48 5.14 1.82
N ASP A 3 -8.23 5.43 1.45
CA ASP A 3 -7.88 6.20 0.26
C ASP A 3 -6.41 5.91 -0.12
N ALA A 4 -6.10 5.92 -1.42
CA ALA A 4 -4.79 5.57 -1.97
C ALA A 4 -3.73 6.68 -1.86
N ARG A 5 -4.08 7.88 -1.39
CA ARG A 5 -3.14 8.98 -1.08
C ARG A 5 -2.05 8.62 -0.07
N VAL A 6 -2.22 7.52 0.66
CA VAL A 6 -1.19 6.98 1.56
C VAL A 6 0.02 6.41 0.79
N LEU A 7 -0.13 6.09 -0.49
CA LEU A 7 0.94 5.49 -1.29
C LEU A 7 1.93 6.58 -1.75
N PRO A 8 3.25 6.34 -1.65
CA PRO A 8 4.27 7.35 -1.93
C PRO A 8 4.52 7.61 -3.42
N TRP A 9 3.78 6.97 -4.33
CA TRP A 9 3.88 7.20 -5.78
C TRP A 9 2.67 7.96 -6.31
N ARG A 10 2.90 8.74 -7.37
CA ARG A 10 1.82 9.46 -8.04
C ARG A 10 0.94 8.48 -8.81
N ALA A 11 -0.18 8.08 -8.23
CA ALA A 11 -1.25 7.48 -9.01
C ALA A 11 -1.95 8.57 -9.86
N ASN A 12 -2.58 8.18 -10.96
CA ASN A 12 -3.42 9.07 -11.76
C ASN A 12 -4.51 9.70 -10.86
N ARG A 13 -4.90 10.96 -11.10
CA ARG A 13 -5.75 11.77 -10.18
C ARG A 13 -7.02 11.05 -9.69
N TRP A 14 -7.60 10.21 -10.54
CA TRP A 14 -8.81 9.44 -10.26
C TRP A 14 -8.61 8.28 -9.28
N TYR A 15 -7.39 7.76 -9.14
CA TYR A 15 -7.09 6.62 -8.26
C TYR A 15 -6.86 7.03 -6.81
N TYR A 16 -6.73 8.32 -6.51
CA TYR A 16 -6.46 8.76 -5.15
C TYR A 16 -7.62 8.45 -4.21
N GLU A 17 -8.85 8.70 -4.64
CA GLU A 17 -10.03 8.59 -3.76
C GLU A 17 -10.53 7.15 -3.54
N GLU A 18 -9.89 6.15 -4.16
CA GLU A 18 -10.25 4.74 -3.98
C GLU A 18 -9.66 4.17 -2.69
N ALA A 19 -10.48 3.45 -1.93
CA ALA A 19 -9.98 2.66 -0.80
C ALA A 19 -8.98 1.60 -1.28
N ILE A 20 -8.00 1.27 -0.45
CA ILE A 20 -7.02 0.23 -0.76
C ILE A 20 -6.76 -0.67 0.44
N LEU A 21 -6.42 -1.92 0.17
CA LEU A 21 -5.90 -2.85 1.17
C LEU A 21 -4.39 -3.01 0.98
N VAL A 22 -3.62 -2.74 2.03
CA VAL A 22 -2.16 -2.92 2.05
C VAL A 22 -1.85 -4.16 2.87
N VAL A 23 -1.13 -5.10 2.27
CA VAL A 23 -0.66 -6.32 2.92
C VAL A 23 0.81 -6.13 3.30
N ALA A 24 1.12 -6.22 4.59
CA ALA A 24 2.46 -6.07 5.12
C ALA A 24 2.92 -7.33 5.86
N ASP A 25 4.16 -7.73 5.60
CA ASP A 25 4.82 -8.83 6.30
C ASP A 25 5.50 -8.30 7.57
N ARG A 26 4.91 -8.60 8.73
CA ARG A 26 5.40 -8.18 10.05
C ARG A 26 6.64 -8.94 10.52
N SER A 27 7.01 -10.04 9.86
CA SER A 27 8.27 -10.75 10.15
C SER A 27 9.49 -10.02 9.56
N ARG A 28 9.27 -9.14 8.57
CA ARG A 28 10.31 -8.38 7.86
C ARG A 28 10.22 -6.89 8.18
N LYS A 29 10.88 -6.48 9.26
CA LYS A 29 10.83 -5.10 9.77
C LYS A 29 11.98 -4.21 9.29
N GLU A 30 13.13 -4.79 9.00
CA GLU A 30 14.30 -4.04 8.55
C GLU A 30 14.02 -3.26 7.26
N VAL A 31 14.43 -1.99 7.22
CA VAL A 31 14.39 -1.15 6.03
C VAL A 31 15.60 -1.50 5.13
N ALA A 32 15.54 -2.65 4.48
CA ALA A 32 16.67 -3.22 3.75
C ALA A 32 16.95 -2.54 2.39
N ALA A 33 15.90 -2.25 1.62
CA ALA A 33 15.99 -1.76 0.23
C ALA A 33 15.48 -0.32 0.07
N ASP A 34 16.19 0.50 -0.72
CA ASP A 34 15.86 1.91 -0.98
C ASP A 34 14.57 2.09 -1.78
N ASP A 35 14.31 1.17 -2.71
CA ASP A 35 13.10 1.10 -3.52
C ASP A 35 11.98 0.27 -2.88
N GLY A 36 12.24 -0.33 -1.72
CA GLY A 36 11.23 -1.04 -0.93
C GLY A 36 10.15 -0.10 -0.38
N PHE A 37 9.01 -0.69 -0.03
CA PHE A 37 7.91 0.00 0.63
C PHE A 37 7.66 -0.61 2.01
N TYR A 38 7.41 0.25 2.99
CA TYR A 38 7.34 -0.15 4.39
C TYR A 38 6.16 0.51 5.08
N LEU A 39 5.52 -0.23 5.97
CA LEU A 39 4.47 0.29 6.84
C LEU A 39 5.11 0.91 8.08
N VAL A 40 4.77 2.16 8.37
CA VAL A 40 5.33 2.92 9.52
C VAL A 40 4.23 3.68 10.26
N VAL A 41 4.56 4.18 11.45
CA VAL A 41 3.73 5.13 12.20
C VAL A 41 4.23 6.54 11.88
N GLY A 42 3.36 7.41 11.40
CA GLY A 42 3.64 8.83 11.19
C GLY A 42 3.63 9.62 12.51
N ASP A 43 4.02 10.88 12.44
CA ASP A 43 4.18 11.75 13.62
C ASP A 43 2.89 11.93 14.45
N GLY A 44 1.71 11.78 13.84
CA GLY A 44 0.40 11.86 14.51
C GLY A 44 -0.15 10.50 15.00
N GLY A 45 0.64 9.42 14.91
CA GLY A 45 0.22 8.07 15.28
C GLY A 45 -0.53 7.32 14.18
N GLU A 46 -0.79 7.95 13.03
CA GLU A 46 -1.41 7.31 11.87
C GLU A 46 -0.47 6.34 11.16
N LEU A 47 -1.02 5.28 10.58
CA LEU A 47 -0.25 4.39 9.73
C LEU A 47 0.04 5.06 8.37
N LYS A 48 1.26 4.86 7.84
CA LYS A 48 1.69 5.35 6.53
C LYS A 48 2.47 4.27 5.78
N VAL A 49 2.49 4.39 4.45
CA VAL A 49 3.39 3.62 3.59
C VAL A 49 4.47 4.56 3.10
N GLU A 50 5.73 4.22 3.35
CA GLU A 50 6.86 5.03 2.93
C GLU A 50 7.90 4.23 2.16
N ARG A 51 8.63 4.95 1.30
CA ARG A 51 9.70 4.38 0.49
C ARG A 51 10.96 4.25 1.34
N GLY A 52 11.72 3.17 1.14
CA GLY A 52 12.93 2.87 1.91
C GLY A 52 13.97 3.96 1.86
N SER A 53 14.16 4.61 0.71
CA SER A 53 15.10 5.74 0.57
C SER A 53 14.75 6.89 1.52
N MET A 54 13.48 7.25 1.63
CA MET A 54 13.00 8.30 2.54
C MET A 54 13.21 7.93 4.01
N LEU A 55 13.02 6.64 4.33
CA LEU A 55 13.22 6.13 5.69
C LEU A 55 14.71 6.15 6.07
N LYS A 56 15.58 5.69 5.18
CA LYS A 56 17.03 5.68 5.39
C LYS A 56 17.61 7.09 5.50
N GLU A 57 17.14 8.04 4.70
CA GLU A 57 17.53 9.46 4.81
C GLU A 57 17.22 10.03 6.20
N ARG A 58 16.15 9.56 6.85
CA ARG A 58 15.77 9.94 8.22
C ARG A 58 16.43 9.06 9.31
N GLY A 59 17.30 8.12 8.93
CA GLY A 59 17.94 7.19 9.86
C GLY A 59 16.99 6.17 10.47
N VAL A 60 15.87 5.87 9.81
CA VAL A 60 14.91 4.84 10.26
C VAL A 60 15.38 3.47 9.76
N GLU A 61 15.75 2.60 10.68
CA GLU A 61 16.28 1.26 10.39
C GLU A 61 15.20 0.16 10.47
N GLU A 62 14.16 0.36 11.28
CA GLU A 62 13.05 -0.57 11.46
C GLU A 62 11.68 0.04 11.10
N SER A 63 10.82 -0.81 10.57
CA SER A 63 9.42 -0.53 10.21
C SER A 63 8.46 -1.46 10.96
N LEU A 64 7.15 -1.28 10.78
CA LEU A 64 6.15 -2.24 11.25
C LEU A 64 6.08 -3.50 10.38
N GLY A 65 6.64 -3.45 9.17
CA GLY A 65 6.66 -4.54 8.21
C GLY A 65 6.89 -4.05 6.78
N THR A 66 7.47 -4.92 5.97
CA THR A 66 7.65 -4.69 4.53
C THR A 66 6.31 -4.88 3.81
N VAL A 67 5.94 -3.95 2.93
CA VAL A 67 4.73 -4.07 2.12
C VAL A 67 4.95 -5.13 1.04
N ALA A 68 4.11 -6.15 1.02
CA ALA A 68 4.16 -7.25 0.07
C ALA A 68 3.23 -7.03 -1.14
N LEU A 69 2.04 -6.47 -0.90
CA LEU A 69 1.03 -6.25 -1.93
C LEU A 69 0.14 -5.05 -1.59
N VAL A 70 -0.32 -4.34 -2.63
CA VAL A 70 -1.39 -3.34 -2.54
C VAL A 70 -2.54 -3.81 -3.43
N VAL A 71 -3.71 -3.95 -2.84
CA VAL A 71 -4.93 -4.43 -3.50
C VAL A 71 -5.89 -3.25 -3.66
N ARG A 72 -6.41 -3.11 -4.87
CA ARG A 72 -7.47 -2.16 -5.21
C ARG A 72 -8.82 -2.88 -5.23
N PRO A 73 -9.93 -2.18 -4.96
CA PRO A 73 -11.26 -2.74 -5.10
C PRO A 73 -11.53 -3.10 -6.58
N PRO A 74 -12.41 -4.07 -6.83
CA PRO A 74 -12.88 -4.38 -8.18
C PRO A 74 -13.59 -3.17 -8.81
N LYS A 75 -13.55 -3.05 -10.15
CA LYS A 75 -14.24 -2.00 -10.90
C LYS A 75 -15.34 -2.62 -11.78
N GLU A 76 -16.59 -2.24 -11.50
CA GLU A 76 -17.79 -2.72 -12.22
C GLU A 76 -17.73 -2.52 -13.75
N GLU A 77 -17.06 -1.47 -14.25
CA GLU A 77 -17.06 -1.16 -15.70
C GLU A 77 -16.04 -1.95 -16.53
N THR A 78 -15.14 -2.73 -15.93
CA THR A 78 -14.04 -3.39 -16.68
C THR A 78 -13.71 -4.80 -16.21
N ASP A 79 -14.23 -5.22 -15.07
CA ASP A 79 -14.00 -6.54 -14.51
C ASP A 79 -15.34 -7.30 -14.46
N ASP A 80 -15.65 -8.08 -15.49
CA ASP A 80 -16.64 -9.18 -15.48
C ASP A 80 -16.18 -10.30 -14.50
N GLN A 81 -15.74 -9.93 -13.30
CA GLN A 81 -15.26 -10.85 -12.27
C GLN A 81 -16.38 -11.38 -11.38
N ILE A 82 -17.62 -10.95 -11.64
CA ILE A 82 -18.86 -11.52 -11.11
C ILE A 82 -19.77 -11.80 -12.32
N ALA A 83 -19.32 -12.67 -13.22
CA ALA A 83 -20.26 -13.29 -14.14
C ALA A 83 -21.10 -14.28 -13.32
N ASP A 84 -22.39 -13.98 -13.15
CA ASP A 84 -23.39 -14.96 -12.67
C ASP A 84 -23.61 -16.10 -13.70
N GLU A 85 -22.84 -16.12 -14.79
CA GLU A 85 -22.94 -17.08 -15.90
C GLU A 85 -21.98 -18.27 -15.70
N ASP A 86 -22.31 -19.18 -14.78
CA ASP A 86 -21.84 -20.57 -14.90
C ASP A 86 -22.78 -21.58 -14.24
N TRP A 87 -24.10 -21.43 -14.45
CA TRP A 87 -25.11 -22.44 -14.09
C TRP A 87 -26.31 -22.49 -15.06
N ASP A 88 -26.06 -22.57 -16.38
CA ASP A 88 -26.91 -23.32 -17.33
C ASP A 88 -26.20 -23.58 -18.68
#